data_AF-A0A511DEF2-F1
#
_entry.id   AF-A0A511DEF2-F1
#
_cell.length_a   1.000
_cell.length_b   1.000
_cell.length_c   1.000
_cell.angle_alpha   90.00
_cell.angle_beta   90.00
_cell.angle_gamma   90.00
#
_symmetry.space_group_name_H-M   'P 1'
#
loop_
_entity.id
_entity.type
_entity.pdbx_description
1 polymer ?
#
loop_
_entity_poly.entity_id
_entity_poly.type
_entity_poly.pdbx_seq_one_letter_code
_entity_poly.pdbx_strand_id
1 'polypeptide(L)'
;MGDRTAIGGRARRISPAAVAVSALVGLVVGQSFGNARAHRGEARLGAILDDAGRLDLGTGRITDAAGRPRGIVDLDGAVRDRSGRRLGVYDDASATFRDTADRAVAGVDERTGRIRR
;
A
#
# COMPACT_ATOMS: atom_id res chain seq x y z
N MET A 1 38.02 50.07 27.09
CA MET A 1 38.13 48.72 26.48
C MET A 1 37.05 47.88 27.15
N GLY A 2 35.87 47.68 26.58
CA GLY A 2 35.62 47.21 25.22
C GLY A 2 35.00 45.80 25.36
N ASP A 3 33.70 45.82 25.61
CA ASP A 3 32.61 44.85 25.51
C ASP A 3 32.76 43.32 25.37
N ARG A 4 31.75 42.69 26.01
CA ARG A 4 31.19 41.35 25.87
C ARG A 4 31.13 40.88 24.41
N THR A 5 31.31 39.58 24.14
CA THR A 5 30.40 38.82 23.25
C THR A 5 30.51 37.32 23.48
N ALA A 6 29.34 36.72 23.60
CA ALA A 6 29.03 35.33 23.80
C ALA A 6 29.63 34.40 22.74
N ILE A 7 30.12 33.26 23.20
CA ILE A 7 30.26 32.03 22.42
C ILE A 7 28.86 31.57 21.97
N GLY A 8 28.44 32.08 20.82
CA GLY A 8 27.30 31.58 20.06
C GLY A 8 27.64 30.25 19.42
N GLY A 9 26.71 29.30 19.51
CA GLY A 9 26.83 28.03 18.79
C GLY A 9 26.01 26.88 19.36
N ARG A 10 24.72 27.11 19.64
CA ARG A 10 23.74 26.03 19.90
C ARG A 10 23.61 25.16 18.63
N ALA A 11 24.46 24.16 18.48
CA ALA A 11 24.21 23.05 17.56
C ALA A 11 23.21 22.10 18.24
N ARG A 12 21.92 22.45 18.14
CA ARG A 12 20.81 21.57 18.48
C ARG A 12 20.80 20.45 17.44
N ARG A 13 21.64 19.43 17.63
CA ARG A 13 21.54 18.18 16.86
C ARG A 13 20.21 17.56 17.22
N ILE A 14 19.30 17.65 16.27
CA ILE A 14 18.00 17.01 16.30
C ILE A 14 18.30 15.51 16.27
N SER A 15 18.09 14.85 17.41
CA SER A 15 18.11 13.40 17.51
C SER A 15 17.18 12.83 16.43
N PRO A 16 17.61 11.90 15.58
CA PRO A 16 16.65 11.14 14.79
C PRO A 16 15.82 10.35 15.80
N ALA A 17 14.56 10.74 15.96
CA ALA A 17 13.57 9.96 16.67
C ALA A 17 13.57 8.58 16.01
N ALA A 18 13.92 7.55 16.79
CA ALA A 18 13.78 6.17 16.38
C ALA A 18 12.32 5.96 16.00
N VAL A 19 12.03 5.91 14.70
CA VAL A 19 10.74 5.48 14.20
C VAL A 19 10.64 4.00 14.55
N ALA A 20 9.93 3.71 15.62
CA ALA A 20 9.59 2.36 16.01
C ALA A 20 8.73 1.75 14.88
N VAL A 21 9.37 0.98 14.01
CA VAL A 21 8.68 0.12 13.06
C VAL A 21 8.09 -1.02 13.89
N SER A 22 6.84 -0.87 14.29
CA SER A 22 6.06 -1.95 14.88
C SER A 22 5.85 -3.03 13.82
N ALA A 23 6.77 -3.98 13.75
CA ALA A 23 6.58 -5.24 13.04
C ALA A 23 5.51 -6.04 13.78
N LEU A 24 4.23 -5.75 13.48
CA LEU A 24 3.13 -6.59 13.89
C LEU A 24 3.21 -7.87 13.04
N VAL A 25 3.94 -8.86 13.57
CA VAL A 25 3.90 -10.25 13.12
C VAL A 25 2.51 -10.79 13.44
N GLY A 26 1.58 -10.54 12.53
CA GLY A 26 0.32 -11.27 12.44
C GLY A 26 0.58 -12.57 11.67
N LEU A 27 0.86 -13.65 12.39
CA LEU A 27 0.76 -15.01 11.87
C LEU A 27 -0.69 -15.24 11.43
N VAL A 28 -0.99 -15.03 10.15
CA VAL A 28 -2.27 -15.44 9.57
C VAL A 28 -2.04 -16.76 8.86
N VAL A 29 -2.53 -17.81 9.50
CA VAL A 29 -2.70 -19.17 8.98
C VAL A 29 -3.26 -19.09 7.55
N GLY A 30 -2.56 -19.76 6.63
CA GLY A 30 -2.93 -19.87 5.23
C GLY A 30 -4.34 -20.44 5.11
N GLN A 31 -5.16 -19.79 4.29
CA GLN A 31 -6.45 -20.31 3.86
C GLN A 31 -6.40 -20.39 2.34
N SER A 32 -6.19 -21.62 1.88
CA SER A 32 -6.22 -22.05 0.48
C SER A 32 -7.47 -21.52 -0.22
N PHE A 33 -7.29 -20.75 -1.29
CA PHE A 33 -8.36 -20.50 -2.27
C PHE A 33 -8.31 -21.61 -3.32
N GLY A 34 -8.86 -22.76 -2.97
CA GLY A 34 -9.18 -23.79 -3.96
C GLY A 34 -10.50 -23.45 -4.64
N ASN A 35 -10.47 -23.03 -5.90
CA ASN A 35 -10.93 -23.88 -7.02
C ASN A 35 -10.72 -23.20 -8.39
N ALA A 36 -9.71 -23.71 -9.09
CA ALA A 36 -9.57 -23.87 -10.53
C ALA A 36 -10.12 -22.79 -11.50
N ARG A 37 -9.22 -21.92 -11.95
CA ARG A 37 -8.82 -21.95 -13.37
C ARG A 37 -7.34 -21.61 -13.50
N ALA A 38 -6.61 -22.58 -14.04
CA ALA A 38 -5.18 -22.55 -14.22
C ALA A 38 -4.75 -21.35 -15.08
N HIS A 39 -4.21 -20.32 -14.44
CA HIS A 39 -3.15 -19.49 -15.01
C HIS A 39 -2.01 -19.40 -14.00
N ARG A 40 -1.13 -20.40 -14.14
CA ARG A 40 0.14 -20.64 -13.48
C ARG A 40 0.94 -19.33 -13.22
N GLY A 41 1.24 -19.04 -11.95
CA GLY A 41 2.55 -18.50 -11.54
C GLY A 41 2.63 -17.08 -10.96
N GLU A 42 1.74 -16.15 -11.34
CA GLU A 42 1.85 -14.76 -10.88
C GLU A 42 0.54 -14.35 -10.21
N ALA A 43 0.61 -13.86 -8.95
CA ALA A 43 -0.51 -13.10 -8.41
C ALA A 43 -0.64 -11.87 -9.33
N ARG A 44 -1.64 -11.89 -10.20
CA ARG A 44 -1.94 -10.75 -11.04
C ARG A 44 -2.73 -9.76 -10.21
N LEU A 45 -2.41 -8.49 -10.34
CA LEU A 45 -3.15 -7.39 -9.75
C LEU A 45 -4.67 -7.56 -9.97
N GLY A 46 -5.08 -7.87 -11.19
CA GLY A 46 -6.49 -8.12 -11.52
C GLY A 46 -7.15 -9.25 -10.74
N ALA A 47 -6.43 -10.29 -10.30
CA ALA A 47 -7.01 -11.39 -9.52
C ALA A 47 -7.25 -10.99 -8.05
N ILE A 48 -6.39 -10.13 -7.49
CA ILE A 48 -6.62 -9.55 -6.17
C ILE A 48 -7.79 -8.58 -6.20
N LEU A 49 -7.91 -7.80 -7.27
CA LEU A 49 -8.96 -6.81 -7.45
C LEU A 49 -10.32 -7.43 -7.82
N ASP A 50 -10.35 -8.64 -8.39
CA ASP A 50 -11.59 -9.34 -8.74
C ASP A 50 -12.45 -9.65 -7.50
N ASP A 51 -11.80 -9.99 -6.39
CA ASP A 51 -12.45 -10.24 -5.10
C ASP A 51 -12.46 -8.98 -4.21
N ALA A 52 -11.75 -7.92 -4.62
CA ALA A 52 -11.68 -6.70 -3.84
C ALA A 52 -12.98 -5.89 -3.96
N GLY A 53 -13.55 -5.54 -2.81
CA GLY A 53 -14.72 -4.67 -2.73
C GLY A 53 -14.34 -3.20 -2.58
N ARG A 54 -13.19 -2.91 -1.96
CA ARG A 54 -12.85 -1.55 -1.54
C ARG A 54 -11.35 -1.32 -1.40
N LEU A 55 -10.91 -0.13 -1.77
CA LEU A 55 -9.65 0.52 -1.40
C LEU A 55 -9.95 1.54 -0.30
N ASP A 56 -9.28 1.43 0.83
CA ASP A 56 -9.28 2.48 1.85
C ASP A 56 -8.28 3.56 1.45
N LEU A 57 -8.75 4.73 1.01
CA LEU A 57 -7.92 5.83 0.51
C LEU A 57 -7.07 6.49 1.61
N GLY A 58 -7.42 6.30 2.88
CA GLY A 58 -6.65 6.84 4.01
C GLY A 58 -5.45 5.96 4.41
N THR A 59 -5.55 4.65 4.20
CA THR A 59 -4.53 3.67 4.63
C THR A 59 -3.92 2.88 3.47
N GLY A 60 -4.45 3.01 2.26
CA GLY A 60 -4.06 2.22 1.08
C GLY A 60 -4.53 0.77 1.13
N ARG A 61 -5.34 0.36 2.12
CA ARG A 61 -5.68 -1.04 2.33
C ARG A 61 -6.72 -1.52 1.33
N ILE A 62 -6.43 -2.61 0.63
CA ILE A 62 -7.37 -3.26 -0.29
C ILE A 62 -8.08 -4.38 0.46
N THR A 63 -9.41 -4.34 0.51
CA THR A 63 -10.25 -5.34 1.19
C THR A 63 -11.26 -5.96 0.24
N ASP A 64 -11.62 -7.21 0.51
CA ASP A 64 -12.74 -7.86 -0.14
C ASP A 64 -14.09 -7.34 0.37
N ALA A 65 -15.18 -7.77 -0.27
CA ALA A 65 -16.54 -7.40 0.14
C ALA A 65 -16.89 -7.85 1.57
N ALA A 66 -16.18 -8.83 2.12
CA ALA A 66 -16.32 -9.29 3.51
C ALA A 66 -15.38 -8.54 4.48
N GLY A 67 -14.63 -7.53 4.01
CA GLY A 67 -13.71 -6.73 4.80
C GLY A 67 -12.35 -7.38 5.07
N ARG A 68 -12.02 -8.50 4.42
CA ARG A 68 -10.72 -9.17 4.64
C ARG A 68 -9.64 -8.50 3.81
N PRO A 69 -8.43 -8.28 4.36
CA PRO A 69 -7.33 -7.67 3.62
C PRO A 69 -6.83 -8.57 2.50
N ARG A 70 -6.71 -8.01 1.31
CA ARG A 70 -6.20 -8.68 0.10
C ARG A 70 -4.86 -8.13 -0.38
N GLY A 71 -4.62 -6.85 -0.14
CA GLY A 71 -3.36 -6.19 -0.50
C GLY A 71 -3.28 -4.79 0.10
N ILE A 72 -2.23 -4.08 -0.28
CA ILE A 72 -1.99 -2.70 0.12
C ILE A 72 -1.47 -1.91 -1.08
N VAL A 73 -1.91 -0.66 -1.17
CA VAL A 73 -1.30 0.39 -1.97
C VAL A 73 -0.34 1.12 -1.05
N ASP A 74 0.94 1.06 -1.37
CA ASP A 74 1.97 1.78 -0.63
C ASP A 74 1.93 3.28 -0.97
N LEU A 75 2.64 4.10 -0.18
CA LEU A 75 2.75 5.54 -0.42
C LEU A 75 3.45 5.85 -1.74
N ASP A 76 4.27 4.91 -2.23
CA ASP A 76 4.91 4.99 -3.56
C ASP A 76 3.93 4.70 -4.71
N GLY A 77 2.68 4.35 -4.41
CA GLY A 77 1.64 3.96 -5.36
C GLY A 77 1.73 2.47 -5.75
N ALA A 78 2.78 1.74 -5.39
CA ALA A 78 2.86 0.32 -5.68
C ALA A 78 1.76 -0.48 -4.96
N VAL A 79 1.08 -1.32 -5.75
CA VAL A 79 0.16 -2.31 -5.19
C VAL A 79 0.93 -3.57 -4.87
N ARG A 80 0.82 -4.03 -3.63
CA ARG A 80 1.53 -5.21 -3.13
C ARG A 80 0.54 -6.22 -2.54
N ASP A 81 0.86 -7.50 -2.70
CA ASP A 81 0.12 -8.57 -2.02
C ASP A 81 0.52 -8.67 -0.53
N ARG A 82 -0.16 -9.54 0.23
CA ARG A 82 0.15 -9.79 1.65
C ARG A 82 1.57 -10.29 1.92
N SER A 83 2.22 -10.88 0.92
CA SER A 83 3.62 -11.34 0.96
C SER A 83 4.62 -10.22 0.60
N GLY A 84 4.12 -9.02 0.27
CA GLY A 84 4.94 -7.86 -0.12
C GLY A 84 5.38 -7.84 -1.58
N ARG A 85 4.93 -8.78 -2.43
CA ARG A 85 5.26 -8.78 -3.86
C ARG A 85 4.47 -7.67 -4.56
N ARG A 86 5.18 -6.84 -5.33
CA ARG A 86 4.56 -5.83 -6.18
C ARG A 86 3.80 -6.50 -7.34
N LEU A 87 2.56 -6.06 -7.54
CA LEU A 87 1.65 -6.57 -8.58
C LEU A 87 1.34 -5.52 -9.64
N GLY A 88 1.56 -4.25 -9.32
CA GLY A 88 1.37 -3.11 -10.22
C GLY A 88 1.43 -1.79 -9.47
N VAL A 89 0.65 -0.82 -9.92
CA VAL A 89 0.59 0.54 -9.38
C VAL A 89 -0.87 1.02 -9.33
N TYR A 90 -1.17 1.85 -8.34
CA TYR A 90 -2.38 2.65 -8.27
C TYR A 90 -2.04 4.06 -8.75
N ASP A 91 -2.68 4.47 -9.83
CA ASP A 91 -2.62 5.82 -10.37
C ASP A 91 -3.72 6.65 -9.72
N ASP A 92 -3.33 7.47 -8.75
CA ASP A 92 -4.24 8.35 -8.00
C ASP A 92 -4.89 9.39 -8.92
N ALA A 93 -4.14 9.94 -9.89
CA ALA A 93 -4.62 10.96 -10.82
C ALA A 93 -5.81 10.48 -11.68
N SER A 94 -5.83 9.21 -12.05
CA SER A 94 -6.94 8.61 -12.81
C SER A 94 -7.80 7.68 -11.96
N ALA A 95 -7.54 7.57 -10.65
CA ALA A 95 -8.13 6.60 -9.74
C ALA A 95 -8.17 5.18 -10.31
N THR A 96 -7.08 4.71 -10.91
CA THR A 96 -7.04 3.40 -11.59
C THR A 96 -5.90 2.52 -11.12
N PHE A 97 -6.16 1.23 -11.05
CA PHE A 97 -5.14 0.21 -10.88
C PHE A 97 -4.57 -0.18 -12.22
N ARG A 98 -3.24 -0.15 -12.34
CA ARG A 98 -2.49 -0.58 -13.53
C ARG A 98 -1.56 -1.73 -13.20
N ASP A 99 -1.56 -2.75 -14.05
CA ASP A 99 -0.62 -3.87 -13.91
C ASP A 99 0.81 -3.48 -14.35
N THR A 100 1.75 -4.42 -14.24
CA THR A 100 3.16 -4.18 -14.57
C THR A 100 3.43 -3.83 -16.04
N ALA A 101 2.47 -4.08 -16.95
CA ALA A 101 2.50 -3.65 -18.33
C ALA A 101 1.81 -2.28 -18.56
N ASP A 102 1.55 -1.52 -17.48
CA ASP A 102 0.85 -0.22 -17.46
C ASP A 102 -0.61 -0.25 -17.95
N ARG A 103 -1.19 -1.44 -18.08
CA ARG A 103 -2.58 -1.58 -18.48
C ARG A 103 -3.51 -1.35 -17.29
N ALA A 104 -4.51 -0.51 -17.45
CA ALA A 104 -5.59 -0.35 -16.47
C ALA A 104 -6.40 -1.65 -16.34
N VAL A 105 -6.53 -2.13 -15.10
CA VAL A 105 -7.22 -3.39 -14.76
C VAL A 105 -8.46 -3.19 -13.91
N ALA A 106 -8.59 -2.06 -13.22
CA ALA A 106 -9.76 -1.64 -12.45
C ALA A 106 -9.71 -0.13 -12.19
N GLY A 107 -10.87 0.49 -11.99
CA GLY A 107 -11.03 1.84 -11.45
C GLY A 107 -11.47 1.83 -9.98
N VAL A 108 -11.32 2.97 -9.33
CA VAL A 108 -11.76 3.21 -7.96
C VAL A 108 -12.68 4.42 -7.95
N ASP A 109 -13.82 4.29 -7.27
CA ASP A 109 -14.65 5.44 -6.94
C ASP A 109 -13.98 6.22 -5.81
N GLU A 110 -13.42 7.40 -6.11
CA GLU A 110 -12.64 8.21 -5.17
C GLU A 110 -13.45 8.72 -3.97
N ARG A 111 -14.79 8.72 -4.07
CA ARG A 111 -15.66 9.16 -2.97
C ARG A 111 -15.87 8.06 -1.93
N THR A 112 -15.92 6.82 -2.37
CA THR A 112 -16.28 5.67 -1.53
C THR A 112 -15.13 4.70 -1.33
N GLY A 113 -14.10 4.76 -2.17
CA GLY A 113 -13.04 3.78 -2.29
C GLY A 113 -13.49 2.50 -2.99
N ARG A 114 -14.68 2.45 -3.60
CA ARG A 114 -15.19 1.21 -4.20
C ARG A 114 -14.40 0.85 -5.45
N ILE A 115 -13.92 -0.40 -5.52
CA ILE A 115 -13.19 -0.90 -6.70
C ILE A 115 -14.20 -1.40 -7.74
N ARG A 116 -14.03 -0.99 -9.00
CA ARG A 116 -14.87 -1.37 -10.14
C ARG A 116 -13.99 -1.82 -11.29
N ARG A 117 -14.39 -2.89 -11.99
CA ARG A 117 -13.65 -3.44 -13.11
C ARG A 117 -14.30 -3.08 -14.43
#